data_AF-A0A524D8Q1-F1
#
_entry.id   AF-A0A524D8Q1-F1
#
_cell.length_a   1.000
_cell.length_b   1.000
_cell.length_c   1.000
_cell.angle_alpha   90.00
_cell.angle_beta   90.00
_cell.angle_gamma   90.00
#
_symmetry.space_group_name_H-M   'P 1'
#
loop_
_entity.id
_entity.type
_entity.pdbx_description
1 polymer ?
#
loop_
_entity_poly.entity_id
_entity_poly.type
_entity_poly.pdbx_seq_one_letter_code
_entity_poly.pdbx_strand_id
1 'polypeptide(L)'
;MNNSNQKRNEKPPILQRDVPPVPSHHFGPPPFFAPPHHFAPPLPMTREGFNEMKFMMILMLLSDNPNGITGYKIQKRFQIPRGNLLRTLDELVEKKYLTTSESVVEGRVNKFFIITKRGKKYLGKLKKKWVTRFSMMTEMGPPSPEALKTIIIEKIKEFESKDDAVDFFRGIRSWMKNILQHINLKVRKITRAKSDLDIIIEKVEKMGNLNKNEIIEMVTDSLKKFEEEGIDKNEK
;
A
#
# COMPACT_ATOMS: atom_id res chain seq x y z
N MET A 1 74.96 47.38 -8.33
CA MET A 1 74.06 48.47 -7.89
C MET A 1 72.76 48.37 -8.68
N ASN A 2 71.64 48.53 -7.95
CA ASN A 2 70.26 48.84 -8.37
C ASN A 2 69.45 47.75 -9.11
N ASN A 3 68.52 47.08 -8.42
CA ASN A 3 67.13 47.47 -8.07
C ASN A 3 66.15 47.02 -9.16
N SER A 4 65.47 45.88 -8.97
CA SER A 4 64.14 45.76 -8.33
C SER A 4 63.01 46.39 -9.15
N ASN A 5 62.12 45.55 -9.69
CA ASN A 5 60.69 45.83 -9.57
C ASN A 5 59.81 44.61 -9.87
N GLN A 6 58.96 44.34 -8.90
CA GLN A 6 57.90 43.34 -8.83
C GLN A 6 56.78 43.69 -9.83
N LYS A 7 56.34 42.73 -10.64
CA LYS A 7 55.06 42.82 -11.35
C LYS A 7 53.94 42.37 -10.41
N ARG A 8 53.05 43.31 -10.09
CA ARG A 8 51.88 43.16 -9.23
C ARG A 8 50.79 42.34 -9.93
N ASN A 9 50.16 41.47 -9.15
CA ASN A 9 48.87 40.84 -9.45
C ASN A 9 47.77 41.91 -9.40
N GLU A 10 47.20 42.26 -10.56
CA GLU A 10 45.97 43.05 -10.63
C GLU A 10 44.78 42.09 -10.77
N LYS A 11 43.95 42.01 -9.73
CA LYS A 11 42.63 41.39 -9.81
C LYS A 11 41.73 42.26 -10.70
N PRO A 12 40.89 41.66 -11.56
CA PRO A 12 39.98 42.44 -12.39
C PRO A 12 38.91 43.15 -11.54
N PRO A 13 38.40 44.30 -12.00
CA PRO A 13 37.44 45.11 -11.27
C PRO A 13 36.10 44.39 -11.11
N ILE A 14 35.54 44.47 -9.90
CA ILE A 14 34.20 43.97 -9.58
C ILE A 14 33.20 44.93 -10.22
N LEU A 15 32.53 44.48 -11.27
CA LEU A 15 31.35 45.14 -11.83
C LEU A 15 30.24 45.16 -10.78
N GLN A 16 30.03 46.31 -10.12
CA GLN A 16 28.81 46.59 -9.36
C GLN A 16 27.65 46.59 -10.35
N ARG A 17 26.80 45.56 -10.27
CA ARG A 17 25.53 45.55 -10.98
C ARG A 17 24.55 46.39 -10.17
N ASP A 18 24.01 47.42 -10.79
CA ASP A 18 22.88 48.19 -10.28
C ASP A 18 21.72 47.23 -9.99
N VAL A 19 21.42 47.05 -8.70
CA VAL A 19 20.30 46.23 -8.25
C VAL A 19 19.05 47.09 -8.39
N PRO A 20 18.03 46.68 -9.16
CA PRO A 20 16.80 47.43 -9.28
C PRO A 20 16.08 47.50 -7.91
N PRO A 21 15.35 48.59 -7.62
CA PRO A 21 14.60 48.73 -6.37
C PRO A 21 13.59 47.58 -6.25
N VAL A 22 13.66 46.86 -5.14
CA VAL A 22 12.74 45.78 -4.80
C VAL A 22 11.33 46.36 -4.64
N PRO A 23 10.31 45.86 -5.37
CA PRO A 23 8.94 46.31 -5.18
C PRO A 23 8.50 46.05 -3.74
N SER A 24 8.00 47.08 -3.06
CA SER A 24 7.38 46.97 -1.75
C SER A 24 6.16 46.06 -1.85
N HIS A 25 6.29 44.82 -1.39
CA HIS A 25 5.16 43.91 -1.30
C HIS A 25 4.14 44.47 -0.31
N HIS A 26 3.02 44.94 -0.85
CA HIS A 26 1.81 45.19 -0.08
C HIS A 26 1.46 43.94 0.71
N PHE A 27 1.38 44.08 2.04
CA PHE A 27 0.89 43.07 2.96
C PHE A 27 -0.57 42.73 2.59
N GLY A 28 -0.75 41.73 1.73
CA GLY A 28 -2.01 41.02 1.65
C GLY A 28 -2.31 40.32 2.99
N PRO A 29 -3.59 40.03 3.29
CA PRO A 29 -3.94 39.25 4.46
C PRO A 29 -3.13 37.94 4.48
N PRO A 30 -2.67 37.49 5.65
CA PRO A 30 -1.82 36.31 5.75
C PRO A 30 -2.53 35.13 5.06
N PRO A 31 -1.78 34.26 4.34
CA PRO A 31 -2.37 33.06 3.79
C PRO A 31 -3.05 32.31 4.92
N PHE A 32 -4.31 31.93 4.72
CA PHE A 32 -5.01 31.03 5.61
C PHE A 32 -4.19 29.75 5.72
N PHE A 33 -3.39 29.65 6.77
CA PHE A 33 -2.87 28.37 7.23
C PHE A 33 -4.10 27.59 7.67
N ALA A 34 -4.64 26.77 6.76
CA ALA A 34 -5.51 25.69 7.17
C ALA A 34 -4.78 24.95 8.30
N PRO A 35 -5.41 24.75 9.47
CA PRO A 35 -4.77 24.04 10.56
C PRO A 35 -4.30 22.68 10.03
N PRO A 36 -3.07 22.24 10.39
CA PRO A 36 -2.56 20.98 9.90
C PRO A 36 -3.51 19.87 10.33
N HIS A 37 -3.98 19.09 9.34
CA HIS A 37 -4.73 17.86 9.55
C HIS A 37 -3.85 16.85 10.33
N HIS A 38 -3.75 17.00 11.64
CA HIS A 38 -3.37 15.95 12.58
C HIS A 38 -4.70 15.27 12.96
N PHE A 39 -4.99 14.01 12.65
CA PHE A 39 -4.42 12.83 13.27
C PHE A 39 -4.86 11.59 12.48
N ALA A 40 -4.20 11.32 11.36
CA ALA A 40 -3.86 9.95 11.06
C ALA A 40 -2.33 9.96 10.99
N PRO A 41 -1.59 9.24 11.86
CA PRO A 41 -0.17 9.10 11.62
C PRO A 41 -0.05 8.55 10.20
N PRO A 42 0.67 9.20 9.27
CA PRO A 42 1.01 8.52 8.02
C PRO A 42 1.72 7.27 8.49
N LEU A 43 1.11 6.08 8.33
CA LEU A 43 1.80 4.84 8.67
C LEU A 43 3.11 4.93 7.91
N PRO A 44 4.27 5.11 8.58
CA PRO A 44 5.49 5.45 7.89
C PRO A 44 5.84 4.20 7.12
N MET A 45 5.48 4.20 5.85
CA MET A 45 5.81 3.11 4.97
C MET A 45 7.31 3.15 4.84
N THR A 46 7.96 2.26 5.57
CA THR A 46 9.40 2.17 5.52
C THR A 46 9.83 1.95 4.07
N ARG A 47 11.02 2.41 3.71
CA ARG A 47 11.59 2.17 2.38
C ARG A 47 11.54 0.69 2.00
N GLU A 48 11.73 -0.18 2.99
CA GLU A 48 11.55 -1.62 2.86
C GLU A 48 10.10 -2.02 2.52
N GLY A 49 9.11 -1.49 3.24
CA GLY A 49 7.70 -1.73 2.94
C GLY A 49 7.30 -1.29 1.53
N PHE A 50 7.81 -0.14 1.06
CA PHE A 50 7.58 0.29 -0.31
C PHE A 50 8.19 -0.68 -1.34
N ASN A 51 9.42 -1.15 -1.09
CA ASN A 51 10.06 -2.16 -1.93
C ASN A 51 9.29 -3.49 -1.94
N GLU A 52 8.79 -3.93 -0.79
CA GLU A 52 7.98 -5.14 -0.68
C GLU A 52 6.68 -5.04 -1.47
N MET A 53 5.97 -3.91 -1.43
CA MET A 53 4.78 -3.71 -2.26
C MET A 53 5.11 -3.69 -3.74
N LYS A 54 6.21 -3.03 -4.13
CA LYS A 54 6.70 -3.07 -5.51
C LYS A 54 6.95 -4.52 -5.97
N PHE A 55 7.60 -5.33 -5.14
CA PHE A 55 7.82 -6.75 -5.43
C PHE A 55 6.49 -7.51 -5.51
N MET A 56 5.56 -7.24 -4.59
CA MET A 56 4.23 -7.85 -4.60
C MET A 56 3.51 -7.57 -5.92
N MET A 57 3.46 -6.32 -6.39
CA MET A 57 2.81 -5.94 -7.64
C MET A 57 3.42 -6.63 -8.86
N ILE A 58 4.75 -6.65 -8.96
CA ILE A 58 5.48 -7.29 -10.06
C ILE A 58 5.25 -8.81 -10.04
N LEU A 59 5.33 -9.45 -8.87
CA LEU A 59 5.13 -10.89 -8.73
C LEU A 59 3.66 -11.29 -8.99
N MET A 60 2.68 -10.44 -8.64
CA MET A 60 1.28 -10.67 -9.00
C MET A 60 1.10 -10.67 -10.51
N LEU A 61 1.61 -9.64 -11.20
CA LEU A 61 1.54 -9.58 -12.66
C LEU A 61 2.16 -10.81 -13.33
N LEU A 62 3.32 -11.25 -12.83
CA LEU A 62 4.01 -12.42 -13.35
C LEU A 62 3.33 -13.75 -13.00
N SER A 63 2.58 -13.80 -11.90
CA SER A 63 1.76 -14.96 -11.55
C SER A 63 0.61 -15.16 -12.53
N ASP A 64 0.05 -14.06 -13.05
CA ASP A 64 -1.04 -14.08 -14.03
C ASP A 64 -0.54 -14.38 -15.46
N ASN A 65 0.79 -14.34 -15.68
CA ASN A 65 1.42 -14.55 -16.98
C ASN A 65 2.47 -15.69 -16.88
N PRO A 66 2.04 -16.97 -16.88
CA PRO A 66 2.93 -18.11 -16.62
C PRO A 66 4.05 -18.26 -17.68
N ASN A 67 3.80 -17.80 -18.90
CA ASN A 67 4.78 -17.82 -20.00
C ASN A 67 5.80 -16.67 -19.91
N GLY A 68 5.68 -15.83 -18.89
CA GLY A 68 6.54 -14.69 -18.65
C GLY A 68 6.13 -13.43 -19.39
N ILE A 69 6.71 -12.32 -18.97
CA ILE A 69 6.43 -10.99 -19.52
C ILE A 69 7.73 -10.21 -19.68
N THR A 70 7.80 -9.33 -20.67
CA THR A 70 8.97 -8.49 -20.91
C THR A 70 8.98 -7.28 -19.97
N GLY A 71 10.18 -6.78 -19.63
CA GLY A 71 10.32 -5.57 -18.82
C GLY A 71 9.60 -4.36 -19.40
N TYR A 72 9.54 -4.23 -20.73
CA TYR A 72 8.79 -3.18 -21.42
C TYR A 72 7.28 -3.23 -21.13
N LYS A 73 6.67 -4.42 -21.17
CA LYS A 73 5.26 -4.60 -20.86
C LYS A 73 4.95 -4.29 -19.38
N ILE A 74 5.84 -4.68 -18.46
CA ILE A 74 5.73 -4.32 -17.03
C ILE A 74 5.79 -2.80 -16.85
N GLN A 75 6.76 -2.14 -17.51
CA GLN A 75 6.92 -0.70 -17.47
C GLN A 75 5.66 0.02 -17.96
N LYS A 76 5.09 -0.39 -19.10
CA LYS A 76 3.88 0.22 -19.65
C LYS A 76 2.69 0.09 -18.70
N ARG A 77 2.56 -1.03 -18.00
CA ARG A 77 1.44 -1.29 -17.09
C ARG A 77 1.50 -0.51 -15.78
N PHE A 78 2.69 -0.31 -15.22
CA PHE A 78 2.85 0.32 -13.90
C PHE A 78 3.50 1.71 -13.94
N GLN A 79 3.87 2.21 -15.12
CA GLN A 79 4.55 3.50 -15.32
C GLN A 79 5.82 3.67 -14.46
N ILE A 80 6.50 2.58 -14.12
CA ILE A 80 7.72 2.59 -13.30
C ILE A 80 8.91 3.06 -14.17
N PRO A 81 9.75 4.00 -13.70
CA PRO A 81 10.95 4.39 -14.43
C PRO A 81 11.83 3.18 -14.77
N ARG A 82 12.25 3.07 -16.04
CA ARG A 82 12.94 1.87 -16.58
C ARG A 82 14.13 1.43 -15.73
N GLY A 83 14.98 2.36 -15.30
CA GLY A 83 16.15 2.04 -14.48
C GLY A 83 15.79 1.43 -13.12
N ASN A 84 14.74 1.91 -12.47
CA ASN A 84 14.25 1.35 -11.21
C ASN A 84 13.63 -0.04 -11.42
N LEU A 85 12.85 -0.19 -12.50
CA LEU A 85 12.25 -1.48 -12.84
C LEU A 85 13.32 -2.54 -13.12
N LEU A 86 14.34 -2.24 -13.94
CA LEU A 86 15.39 -3.20 -14.26
C LEU A 86 16.16 -3.64 -13.02
N ARG A 87 16.59 -2.69 -12.18
CA ARG A 87 17.24 -3.01 -10.89
C ARG A 87 16.37 -3.90 -10.01
N THR A 88 15.06 -3.64 -9.99
CA THR A 88 14.09 -4.44 -9.23
C THR A 88 13.97 -5.86 -9.78
N LEU A 89 13.89 -6.00 -11.10
CA LEU A 89 13.80 -7.30 -11.75
C LEU A 89 15.08 -8.11 -11.53
N ASP A 90 16.25 -7.47 -11.64
CA ASP A 90 17.54 -8.11 -11.38
C ASP A 90 17.65 -8.57 -9.91
N GLU A 91 17.23 -7.73 -8.95
CA GLU A 91 17.18 -8.11 -7.54
C GLU A 91 16.24 -9.32 -7.30
N LEU A 92 15.09 -9.37 -7.97
CA LEU A 92 14.17 -10.50 -7.87
C LEU A 92 14.72 -11.78 -8.52
N VAL A 93 15.53 -11.65 -9.57
CA VAL A 93 16.26 -12.77 -10.20
C VAL A 93 17.37 -13.26 -9.27
N GLU A 94 18.17 -12.37 -8.69
CA GLU A 94 19.23 -12.69 -7.73
C GLU A 94 18.67 -13.45 -6.51
N LYS A 95 17.51 -13.01 -5.99
CA LYS A 95 16.78 -13.67 -4.90
C LYS A 95 16.08 -14.97 -5.31
N LYS A 96 16.21 -15.39 -6.57
CA LYS A 96 15.61 -16.59 -7.17
C LYS A 96 14.08 -16.59 -7.12
N TYR A 97 13.46 -15.43 -7.06
CA TYR A 97 12.01 -15.28 -7.14
C TYR A 97 11.54 -15.28 -8.60
N LEU A 98 12.39 -14.82 -9.51
CA LEU A 98 12.18 -14.87 -10.95
C LEU A 98 13.27 -15.69 -11.61
N THR A 99 12.94 -16.23 -12.79
CA THR A 99 13.88 -16.75 -13.77
C THR A 99 13.73 -15.97 -15.07
N THR A 100 14.74 -16.02 -15.92
CA THR A 100 14.74 -15.32 -17.20
C THR A 100 14.79 -16.31 -18.34
N SER A 101 14.08 -16.01 -19.42
CA SER A 101 14.12 -16.74 -20.69
C SER A 101 14.31 -15.73 -21.81
N GLU A 102 15.09 -16.09 -22.83
CA GLU A 102 15.30 -15.26 -24.00
C GLU A 102 14.58 -15.88 -25.19
N SER A 103 13.82 -15.06 -25.92
CA SER A 103 13.18 -15.47 -27.16
C SER A 103 13.30 -14.36 -28.18
N VAL A 104 13.54 -14.74 -29.44
CA VAL A 104 13.52 -13.82 -30.57
C VAL A 104 12.06 -13.57 -30.94
N VAL A 105 11.64 -12.31 -30.88
CA VAL A 105 10.32 -11.86 -31.35
C VAL A 105 10.57 -10.70 -32.29
N GLU A 106 10.06 -10.78 -33.52
CA GLU A 106 10.25 -9.74 -34.55
C GLU A 106 11.74 -9.41 -34.82
N GLY A 107 12.59 -10.44 -34.83
CA GLY A 107 14.03 -10.28 -35.07
C GLY A 107 14.82 -9.63 -33.92
N ARG A 108 14.19 -9.35 -32.78
CA ARG A 108 14.84 -8.80 -31.58
C ARG A 108 14.84 -9.81 -30.45
N VAL A 109 15.99 -9.94 -29.79
CA VAL A 109 16.11 -10.74 -28.56
C VAL A 109 15.35 -10.04 -27.44
N ASN A 110 14.32 -10.70 -26.93
CA ASN A 110 13.52 -10.21 -25.82
C ASN A 110 13.75 -11.07 -24.58
N LYS A 111 14.04 -10.41 -23.45
CA LYS A 111 14.16 -11.03 -22.12
C LYS A 111 12.79 -11.12 -21.46
N PHE A 112 12.32 -12.33 -21.24
CA PHE A 112 11.10 -12.66 -20.51
C PHE A 112 11.44 -13.00 -19.07
N PHE A 113 10.68 -12.42 -18.14
CA PHE A 113 10.76 -12.74 -16.72
C PHE A 113 9.62 -13.68 -16.37
N ILE A 114 9.92 -14.77 -15.67
CA ILE A 114 8.96 -15.82 -15.30
C ILE A 114 9.06 -16.03 -13.79
N ILE A 115 7.92 -16.11 -13.10
CA ILE A 115 7.90 -16.34 -11.65
C ILE A 115 8.23 -17.80 -11.31
N THR A 116 9.14 -18.00 -10.35
CA THR A 116 9.51 -19.35 -9.89
C THR A 116 8.54 -19.86 -8.82
N LYS A 117 8.61 -21.16 -8.47
CA LYS A 117 7.88 -21.72 -7.31
C LYS A 117 8.23 -20.98 -6.01
N ARG A 118 9.49 -20.58 -5.85
CA ARG A 118 9.96 -19.77 -4.70
C ARG A 118 9.33 -18.37 -4.74
N GLY A 119 9.28 -17.73 -5.91
CA GLY A 119 8.60 -16.45 -6.11
C GLY A 119 7.13 -16.50 -5.73
N LYS A 120 6.40 -17.55 -6.16
CA LYS A 120 4.99 -17.77 -5.76
C LYS A 120 4.83 -17.91 -4.24
N LYS A 121 5.71 -18.67 -3.57
CA LYS A 121 5.70 -18.80 -2.10
C LYS A 121 5.95 -17.45 -1.41
N TYR A 122 6.91 -16.67 -1.92
CA TYR A 122 7.20 -15.34 -1.38
C TYR A 122 6.05 -14.35 -1.60
N LEU A 123 5.42 -14.37 -2.79
CA LEU A 123 4.21 -13.60 -3.06
C LEU A 123 3.10 -13.92 -2.06
N GLY A 124 2.90 -15.20 -1.72
CA GLY A 124 1.94 -15.60 -0.68
C GLY A 124 2.25 -14.99 0.68
N LYS A 125 3.53 -14.92 1.08
CA LYS A 125 3.95 -14.25 2.32
C LYS A 125 3.67 -12.75 2.28
N LEU A 126 3.99 -12.07 1.18
CA LEU A 126 3.72 -10.65 1.00
C LEU A 126 2.22 -10.37 1.07
N LYS A 127 1.39 -11.15 0.37
CA LYS A 127 -0.07 -11.02 0.43
C LYS A 127 -0.58 -11.11 1.87
N LYS A 128 -0.17 -12.12 2.65
CA LYS A 128 -0.57 -12.24 4.06
C LYS A 128 -0.13 -11.04 4.90
N LYS A 129 1.14 -10.62 4.78
CA LYS A 129 1.70 -9.47 5.50
C LYS A 129 0.93 -8.18 5.21
N TRP A 130 0.65 -7.94 3.92
CA TRP A 130 -0.01 -6.72 3.48
C TRP A 130 -1.52 -6.75 3.70
N VAL A 131 -2.19 -7.90 3.65
CA VAL A 131 -3.61 -8.03 4.01
C VAL A 131 -3.84 -7.53 5.43
N THR A 132 -3.04 -7.95 6.42
CA THR A 132 -3.18 -7.46 7.80
C THR A 132 -3.02 -5.94 7.88
N ARG A 133 -2.04 -5.38 7.17
CA ARG A 133 -1.83 -3.93 7.12
C ARG A 133 -2.95 -3.17 6.42
N PHE A 134 -3.46 -3.70 5.31
CA PHE A 134 -4.60 -3.13 4.59
C PHE A 134 -5.87 -3.21 5.44
N SER A 135 -6.11 -4.32 6.14
CA SER A 135 -7.23 -4.46 7.09
C SER A 135 -7.16 -3.39 8.18
N MET A 136 -5.99 -3.20 8.80
CA MET A 136 -5.80 -2.13 9.79
C MET A 136 -6.03 -0.74 9.19
N MET A 137 -5.55 -0.46 7.98
CA MET A 137 -5.79 0.82 7.30
C MET A 137 -7.27 1.04 6.97
N THR A 138 -7.98 0.01 6.48
CA THR A 138 -9.42 0.10 6.21
C THR A 138 -10.24 0.26 7.49
N GLU A 139 -9.75 -0.22 8.62
CA GLU A 139 -10.38 -0.04 9.94
C GLU A 139 -10.09 1.36 10.51
N MET A 140 -8.92 1.93 10.22
CA MET A 140 -8.56 3.31 10.60
C MET A 140 -9.22 4.38 9.72
N GLY A 141 -9.59 4.03 8.49
CA GLY A 141 -10.28 4.91 7.55
C GLY A 141 -10.92 4.10 6.43
N PRO A 142 -12.23 3.81 6.48
CA PRO A 142 -12.91 3.24 5.33
C PRO A 142 -12.70 4.16 4.11
N PRO A 143 -12.57 3.63 2.88
CA PRO A 143 -12.39 4.46 1.70
C PRO A 143 -13.51 5.51 1.69
N SER A 144 -13.13 6.80 1.72
CA SER A 144 -14.14 7.84 1.83
C SER A 144 -15.07 7.77 0.62
N PRO A 145 -16.37 8.07 0.79
CA PRO A 145 -17.32 8.09 -0.30
C PRO A 145 -16.83 8.93 -1.50
N GLU A 146 -16.06 9.99 -1.25
CA GLU A 146 -15.46 10.82 -2.30
C GLU A 146 -14.40 10.08 -3.13
N ALA A 147 -13.53 9.29 -2.50
CA ALA A 147 -12.50 8.54 -3.22
C ALA A 147 -13.11 7.44 -4.12
N LEU A 148 -14.11 6.73 -3.60
CA LEU A 148 -14.84 5.72 -4.37
C LEU A 148 -15.58 6.34 -5.56
N LYS A 149 -16.20 7.52 -5.35
CA LYS A 149 -16.88 8.29 -6.40
C LYS A 149 -15.92 8.63 -7.54
N THR A 150 -14.72 9.13 -7.24
CA THR A 150 -13.73 9.50 -8.27
C THR A 150 -13.32 8.31 -9.11
N ILE A 151 -13.00 7.17 -8.48
CA ILE A 151 -12.59 5.94 -9.18
C ILE A 151 -13.71 5.43 -10.10
N ILE A 152 -14.96 5.43 -9.62
CA ILE A 152 -16.12 5.00 -10.42
C ILE A 152 -16.30 5.93 -11.63
N ILE A 153 -16.23 7.24 -11.43
CA ILE A 153 -16.41 8.22 -12.51
C ILE A 153 -15.31 8.09 -13.57
N GLU A 154 -14.05 7.94 -13.15
CA GLU A 154 -12.93 7.73 -14.08
C GLU A 154 -13.13 6.46 -14.90
N LYS A 155 -13.56 5.37 -14.26
CA LYS A 155 -13.77 4.10 -14.96
C LYS A 155 -14.93 4.15 -15.96
N ILE A 156 -16.01 4.89 -15.64
CA ILE A 156 -17.15 5.10 -16.54
C ILE A 156 -16.73 5.81 -17.83
N LYS A 157 -15.75 6.74 -17.77
CA LYS A 157 -15.26 7.45 -18.96
C LYS A 157 -14.53 6.54 -19.95
N GLU A 158 -14.11 5.35 -19.52
CA GLU A 158 -13.41 4.37 -20.35
C GLU A 158 -14.34 3.34 -21.00
N PHE A 159 -15.65 3.38 -20.76
CA PHE A 159 -16.57 2.40 -21.33
C PHE A 159 -16.78 2.64 -22.83
N GLU A 160 -16.56 1.60 -23.62
CA GLU A 160 -16.76 1.63 -25.07
C GLU A 160 -18.15 1.11 -25.45
N SER A 161 -18.77 0.32 -24.56
CA SER A 161 -20.08 -0.28 -24.79
C SER A 161 -20.97 -0.28 -23.53
N LYS A 162 -22.27 -0.53 -23.76
CA LYS A 162 -23.25 -0.76 -22.69
C LYS A 162 -22.91 -2.00 -21.85
N ASP A 163 -22.39 -3.04 -22.49
CA ASP A 163 -22.08 -4.30 -21.82
C ASP A 163 -20.92 -4.14 -20.84
N ASP A 164 -19.91 -3.32 -21.18
CA ASP A 164 -18.80 -2.96 -20.27
C ASP A 164 -19.32 -2.31 -18.99
N ALA A 165 -20.29 -1.40 -19.12
CA ALA A 165 -20.90 -0.73 -17.98
C ALA A 165 -21.67 -1.73 -17.09
N VAL A 166 -22.47 -2.60 -17.71
CA VAL A 166 -23.27 -3.61 -16.98
C VAL A 166 -22.36 -4.57 -16.21
N ASP A 167 -21.29 -5.04 -16.83
CA ASP A 167 -20.35 -5.97 -16.19
C ASP A 167 -19.56 -5.30 -15.07
N PHE A 168 -19.13 -4.05 -15.26
CA PHE A 168 -18.50 -3.27 -14.19
C PHE A 168 -19.41 -3.12 -12.96
N PHE A 169 -20.66 -2.70 -13.15
CA PHE A 169 -21.60 -2.53 -12.03
C PHE A 169 -21.99 -3.87 -11.38
N ARG A 170 -22.07 -4.97 -12.14
CA ARG A 170 -22.22 -6.32 -11.58
C ARG A 170 -21.03 -6.69 -10.70
N GLY A 171 -19.82 -6.35 -11.15
CA GLY A 171 -18.58 -6.51 -10.38
C GLY A 171 -18.61 -5.75 -9.06
N ILE A 172 -18.95 -4.46 -9.09
CA ILE A 172 -19.11 -3.64 -7.88
C ILE A 172 -20.15 -4.25 -6.93
N ARG A 173 -21.32 -4.66 -7.46
CA ARG A 173 -22.37 -5.27 -6.65
C ARG A 173 -21.90 -6.55 -5.97
N SER A 174 -21.20 -7.42 -6.69
CA SER A 174 -20.63 -8.66 -6.14
C SER A 174 -19.62 -8.36 -5.03
N TRP A 175 -18.73 -7.39 -5.26
CA TRP A 175 -17.76 -6.93 -4.27
C TRP A 175 -18.43 -6.38 -3.01
N MET A 176 -19.45 -5.52 -3.15
CA MET A 176 -20.23 -4.99 -2.03
C MET A 176 -20.94 -6.10 -1.24
N LYS A 177 -21.48 -7.11 -1.93
CA LYS A 177 -22.10 -8.27 -1.28
C LYS A 177 -21.09 -9.03 -0.42
N ASN A 178 -19.88 -9.26 -0.92
CA ASN A 178 -18.82 -9.93 -0.18
C ASN A 178 -18.37 -9.11 1.03
N ILE A 179 -18.22 -7.79 0.87
CA ILE A 179 -17.93 -6.88 1.99
C ILE A 179 -19.02 -6.99 3.06
N LEU A 180 -20.29 -6.91 2.65
CA LEU A 180 -21.41 -7.00 3.57
C LEU A 180 -21.42 -8.34 4.32
N GLN A 181 -21.11 -9.45 3.65
CA GLN A 181 -20.96 -10.75 4.30
C GLN A 181 -19.83 -10.74 5.34
N HIS A 182 -18.66 -10.20 5.02
CA HIS A 182 -17.56 -10.08 5.98
C HIS A 182 -17.90 -9.18 7.16
N ILE A 183 -18.55 -8.04 6.92
CA ILE A 183 -19.02 -7.15 7.98
C ILE A 183 -20.02 -7.88 8.88
N ASN A 184 -21.00 -8.59 8.31
CA ASN A 184 -21.97 -9.35 9.08
C ASN A 184 -21.32 -10.45 9.93
N LEU A 185 -20.29 -11.13 9.40
CA LEU A 185 -19.50 -12.08 10.19
C LEU A 185 -18.76 -11.39 11.34
N LYS A 186 -18.11 -10.24 11.08
CA LYS A 186 -17.46 -9.44 12.12
C LYS A 186 -18.45 -8.98 13.20
N VAL A 187 -19.62 -8.48 12.79
CA VAL A 187 -20.70 -8.06 13.70
C VAL A 187 -21.10 -9.23 14.59
N ARG A 188 -21.39 -10.41 14.03
CA ARG A 188 -21.73 -11.61 14.83
C ARG A 188 -20.66 -11.95 15.86
N LYS A 189 -19.38 -11.93 15.47
CA LYS A 189 -18.26 -12.21 16.36
C LYS A 189 -18.18 -11.21 17.52
N ILE A 190 -18.29 -9.92 17.20
CA ILE A 190 -18.25 -8.84 18.20
C ILE A 190 -19.46 -8.92 19.13
N THR A 191 -20.66 -9.17 18.61
CA THR A 191 -21.88 -9.32 19.42
C THR A 191 -21.78 -10.48 20.40
N ARG A 192 -21.17 -11.60 20.01
CA ARG A 192 -20.92 -12.74 20.92
C ARG A 192 -19.87 -12.41 21.97
N ALA A 193 -18.73 -11.84 21.57
CA ALA A 193 -17.71 -11.41 22.53
C ALA A 193 -18.27 -10.43 23.56
N LYS A 194 -19.16 -9.50 23.13
CA LYS A 194 -19.91 -8.63 24.03
C LYS A 194 -20.79 -9.45 24.99
N SER A 195 -21.56 -10.42 24.49
CA SER A 195 -22.42 -11.26 25.32
C SER A 195 -21.63 -12.06 26.36
N ASP A 196 -20.46 -12.59 26.00
CA ASP A 196 -19.60 -13.31 26.94
C ASP A 196 -19.07 -12.38 28.03
N LEU A 197 -18.67 -11.15 27.66
CA LEU A 197 -18.27 -10.12 28.61
C LEU A 197 -19.43 -9.74 29.55
N ASP A 198 -20.65 -9.60 29.03
CA ASP A 198 -21.83 -9.31 29.83
C ASP A 198 -22.06 -10.41 30.90
N ILE A 199 -21.87 -11.70 30.54
CA ILE A 199 -21.95 -12.83 31.49
C ILE A 199 -20.85 -12.75 32.56
N ILE A 200 -19.61 -12.42 32.16
CA ILE A 200 -18.49 -12.29 33.10
C ILE A 200 -18.76 -11.15 34.08
N ILE A 201 -19.23 -10.00 33.58
CA ILE A 201 -19.59 -8.84 34.39
C ILE A 201 -20.66 -9.23 35.41
N GLU A 202 -21.77 -9.84 34.97
CA GLU A 202 -22.86 -10.26 35.86
C GLU A 202 -22.37 -11.21 36.97
N LYS A 203 -21.45 -12.11 36.63
CA LYS A 203 -20.87 -13.04 37.61
C LYS A 203 -19.95 -12.34 38.60
N VAL A 204 -19.11 -11.40 38.14
CA VAL A 204 -18.24 -10.60 39.01
C VAL A 204 -19.07 -9.73 39.95
N GLU A 205 -20.17 -9.12 39.48
CA GLU A 205 -21.07 -8.32 40.30
C GLU A 205 -21.73 -9.14 41.43
N LYS A 206 -21.95 -10.44 41.19
CA LYS A 206 -22.52 -11.37 42.17
C LYS A 206 -21.47 -12.00 43.10
N MET A 207 -20.17 -11.77 42.88
CA MET A 207 -19.13 -12.33 43.75
C MET A 207 -19.06 -11.58 45.08
N GLY A 208 -19.21 -12.30 46.19
CA GLY A 208 -19.03 -11.74 47.53
C GLY A 208 -17.59 -11.31 47.83
N ASN A 209 -16.59 -11.98 47.23
CA ASN A 209 -15.17 -11.61 47.27
C ASN A 209 -14.54 -11.85 45.88
N LEU A 210 -13.61 -10.99 45.48
CA LEU A 210 -12.98 -11.06 44.16
C LEU A 210 -12.13 -12.34 44.00
N ASN A 211 -12.60 -13.27 43.15
CA ASN A 211 -11.83 -14.45 42.76
C ASN A 211 -11.13 -14.23 41.41
N LYS A 212 -9.87 -13.79 41.45
CA LYS A 212 -9.10 -13.48 40.23
C LYS A 212 -8.89 -14.69 39.31
N ASN A 213 -8.69 -15.88 39.88
CA ASN A 213 -8.42 -17.09 39.10
C ASN A 213 -9.63 -17.50 38.26
N GLU A 214 -10.81 -17.42 38.85
CA GLU A 214 -12.07 -17.71 38.17
C GLU A 214 -12.37 -16.71 37.04
N ILE A 215 -12.05 -15.42 37.23
CA ILE A 215 -12.19 -14.41 36.16
C ILE A 215 -11.24 -14.72 35.00
N ILE A 216 -9.98 -15.05 35.29
CA ILE A 216 -8.99 -15.40 34.26
C ILE A 216 -9.45 -16.63 33.47
N GLU A 217 -10.01 -17.65 34.13
CA GLU A 217 -10.53 -18.85 33.49
C GLU A 217 -11.68 -18.51 32.53
N MET A 218 -12.67 -17.73 32.98
CA MET A 218 -13.81 -17.32 32.14
C MET A 218 -13.39 -16.50 30.92
N VAL A 219 -12.44 -15.57 31.10
CA VAL A 219 -11.89 -14.79 29.98
C VAL A 219 -11.14 -15.69 29.01
N THR A 220 -10.33 -16.61 29.51
CA THR A 220 -9.56 -17.55 28.69
C THR A 220 -10.48 -18.45 27.86
N ASP A 221 -11.57 -18.93 28.44
CA ASP A 221 -12.55 -19.76 27.75
C ASP A 221 -13.34 -18.98 26.68
N SER A 222 -13.70 -17.72 26.95
CA SER A 222 -14.33 -16.85 25.94
C SER A 222 -13.38 -16.58 24.77
N LEU A 223 -12.09 -16.32 25.04
CA LEU A 223 -11.08 -16.10 24.00
C LEU A 223 -10.83 -17.36 23.16
N LYS A 224 -10.79 -18.55 23.76
CA LYS A 224 -10.67 -19.82 23.00
C LYS A 224 -11.83 -20.02 22.04
N LYS A 225 -13.07 -19.78 22.49
CA LYS A 225 -14.26 -19.86 21.62
C LYS A 225 -14.19 -18.87 20.46
N PHE A 226 -13.65 -17.67 20.71
CA PHE A 226 -13.44 -16.65 19.69
C PHE A 226 -12.42 -17.08 18.61
N GLU A 227 -11.36 -17.80 19.01
CA GLU A 227 -10.32 -18.31 18.10
C GLU A 227 -10.77 -19.53 17.27
N GLU A 228 -11.49 -20.48 17.87
CA GLU A 228 -11.97 -21.70 17.21
C GLU A 228 -12.97 -21.42 16.08
N GLU A 229 -13.77 -20.35 16.21
CA GLU A 229 -14.68 -19.86 15.16
C GLU A 229 -13.97 -19.05 14.05
N GLY A 230 -12.65 -18.92 14.12
CA GLY A 230 -11.80 -18.33 13.09
C GLY A 230 -11.52 -19.25 11.89
N ILE A 231 -11.73 -20.56 12.06
CA ILE A 231 -11.50 -21.56 11.01
C ILE A 231 -12.81 -21.82 10.29
N ASP A 232 -13.18 -20.91 9.38
CA ASP A 232 -14.29 -21.16 8.46
C ASP A 232 -13.92 -22.36 7.57
N LYS A 233 -14.53 -23.52 7.83
CA LYS A 233 -14.29 -24.79 7.12
C LYS A 233 -14.81 -24.78 5.67
N ASN A 234 -15.11 -23.61 5.11
CA ASN A 234 -15.71 -23.42 3.79
C ASN A 234 -14.70 -23.03 2.69
N GLU A 235 -13.39 -23.07 2.93
CA GLU A 235 -12.41 -23.20 1.83
C GLU A 235 -12.20 -24.68 1.48
N LYS A 236 -13.18 -25.28 0.79
CA LYS A 236 -13.01 -26.49 -0.04
C LYS A 236 -13.66 -26.27 -1.39
#